data_AF-H2FFJ5-F1
#
_entry.id   AF-H2FFJ5-F1
#
_cell.length_a   1.000
_cell.length_b   1.000
_cell.length_c   1.000
_cell.angle_alpha   90.00
_cell.angle_beta   90.00
_cell.angle_gamma   90.00
#
_symmetry.space_group_name_H-M   'P 1'
#
loop_
_entity.id
_entity.type
_entity.pdbx_description
1 polymer ?
#
loop_
_entity_poly.entity_id
_entity_poly.type
_entity_poly.pdbx_seq_one_letter_code
_entity_poly.pdbx_strand_id
1 'polypeptide(L)'
;LRKYRKRCMQDMHQRLSFGPKYGYLSELQSGEHFLQTVEERKTTTIIIHIYEDNIKGCDLLNSSLTSLAVEYPMVRFCKIKASKTGAGDRFSSDVLPTLLVYRGGELVS
;
A
#
# COMPACT_ATOMS: atom_id res chain seq x y z
N LEU A 1 -9.61 21.20 31.98
CA LEU A 1 -8.87 21.26 30.70
C LEU A 1 -7.97 20.04 30.40
N ARG A 2 -7.01 19.64 31.25
CA ARG A 2 -6.07 18.53 30.96
C ARG A 2 -6.75 17.17 30.68
N LYS A 3 -7.81 16.83 31.44
CA LYS A 3 -8.62 15.61 31.22
C LYS A 3 -9.33 15.60 29.85
N TYR A 4 -9.89 16.74 29.45
CA TYR A 4 -10.56 16.90 28.15
C TYR A 4 -9.57 16.73 26.97
N ARG A 5 -8.40 17.37 27.05
CA ARG A 5 -7.32 17.20 26.04
C ARG A 5 -6.87 15.74 25.90
N LYS A 6 -6.69 15.03 27.02
CA LYS A 6 -6.34 13.61 27.03
C LYS A 6 -7.43 12.76 26.37
N ARG A 7 -8.70 13.04 26.67
CA ARG A 7 -9.86 12.33 26.10
C ARG A 7 -9.93 12.49 24.58
N CYS A 8 -9.79 13.71 24.05
CA CYS A 8 -9.81 13.94 22.59
C CYS A 8 -8.71 13.16 21.84
N MET A 9 -7.49 13.09 22.39
CA MET A 9 -6.41 12.31 21.78
C MET A 9 -6.71 10.80 21.80
N GLN A 10 -7.29 10.30 22.90
CA GLN A 10 -7.67 8.90 23.04
C GLN A 10 -8.80 8.51 22.08
N ASP A 11 -9.84 9.34 21.98
CA ASP A 11 -10.97 9.10 21.08
C ASP A 11 -10.54 9.12 19.60
N MET A 12 -9.61 10.02 19.23
CA MET A 12 -9.01 10.04 17.88
C MET A 12 -8.20 8.78 17.60
N HIS A 13 -7.36 8.36 18.55
CA HIS A 13 -6.56 7.14 18.40
C HIS A 13 -7.45 5.89 18.27
N GLN A 14 -8.50 5.79 19.09
CA GLN A 14 -9.46 4.69 19.00
C GLN A 14 -10.12 4.65 17.62
N ARG A 15 -10.66 5.77 17.13
CA ARG A 15 -11.31 5.83 15.81
C ARG A 15 -10.40 5.43 14.65
N LEU A 16 -9.10 5.70 14.76
CA LEU A 16 -8.10 5.35 13.74
C LEU A 16 -7.56 3.92 13.90
N SER A 17 -7.70 3.31 15.08
CA SER A 17 -7.20 1.96 15.39
C SER A 17 -8.11 0.81 14.94
N PHE A 18 -9.34 1.12 14.50
CA PHE A 18 -10.30 0.11 14.01
C PHE A 18 -10.28 0.05 12.48
N GLY A 19 -9.64 -0.99 11.94
CA GLY A 19 -9.60 -1.28 10.51
C GLY A 19 -9.26 -2.74 10.24
N PRO A 20 -9.50 -3.24 9.03
CA PRO A 20 -9.03 -4.56 8.64
C PRO A 20 -7.51 -4.64 8.83
N LYS A 21 -7.04 -5.79 9.31
CA LYS A 21 -5.62 -6.08 9.46
C LYS A 21 -5.18 -6.98 8.31
N TYR A 22 -4.23 -6.51 7.50
CA TYR A 22 -3.67 -7.25 6.38
C TYR A 22 -2.48 -8.08 6.87
N GLY A 23 -1.36 -7.43 7.23
CA GLY A 23 -0.23 -8.11 7.88
C GLY A 23 0.75 -8.82 6.94
N TYR A 24 0.57 -8.70 5.62
CA TYR A 24 1.40 -9.36 4.60
C TYR A 24 1.47 -8.54 3.30
N LEU A 25 2.49 -8.81 2.49
CA LEU A 25 2.64 -8.28 1.13
C LEU A 25 1.90 -9.20 0.14
N SER A 26 0.87 -8.67 -0.53
CA SER A 26 0.03 -9.43 -1.46
C SER A 26 0.43 -9.22 -2.93
N GLU A 27 0.42 -10.28 -3.74
CA GLU A 27 0.69 -10.19 -5.19
C GLU A 27 -0.60 -9.96 -5.97
N LEU A 28 -0.64 -8.91 -6.78
CA LEU A 28 -1.75 -8.62 -7.70
C LEU A 28 -1.44 -9.21 -9.07
N GLN A 29 -2.43 -9.87 -9.67
CA GLN A 29 -2.25 -10.65 -10.90
C GLN A 29 -2.65 -9.88 -12.17
N SER A 30 -3.36 -8.75 -12.04
CA SER A 30 -3.87 -7.96 -13.15
C SER A 30 -4.15 -6.51 -12.75
N GLY A 31 -4.25 -5.63 -13.75
CA GLY A 31 -4.71 -4.25 -13.58
C GLY A 31 -6.13 -4.14 -13.00
N GLU A 32 -7.01 -5.11 -13.28
CA GLU A 32 -8.34 -5.16 -12.67
C GLU A 32 -8.26 -5.41 -11.16
N HIS A 33 -7.42 -6.36 -10.73
CA HIS A 33 -7.22 -6.63 -9.30
C HIS A 33 -6.57 -5.43 -8.59
N PHE A 34 -5.69 -4.70 -9.30
CA PHE A 34 -5.16 -3.41 -8.84
C PHE A 34 -6.28 -2.38 -8.61
N LEU A 35 -7.16 -2.17 -9.59
CA LEU A 35 -8.26 -1.19 -9.50
C LEU A 35 -9.21 -1.53 -8.36
N GLN A 36 -9.64 -2.79 -8.29
CA GLN A 36 -10.49 -3.27 -7.21
C GLN A 36 -9.85 -3.07 -5.83
N THR A 37 -8.53 -3.23 -5.74
CA THR A 37 -7.78 -3.01 -4.49
C THR A 37 -7.79 -1.54 -4.09
N VAL A 38 -7.48 -0.60 -5.00
CA VAL A 38 -7.40 0.84 -4.65
C VAL A 38 -8.76 1.47 -4.37
N GLU A 39 -9.83 0.93 -4.93
CA GLU A 39 -11.22 1.34 -4.66
C GLU A 39 -11.74 0.81 -3.32
N GLU A 40 -11.02 -0.11 -2.66
CA GLU A 40 -11.41 -0.68 -1.38
C GLU A 40 -11.31 0.36 -0.24
N ARG A 41 -12.39 0.47 0.56
CA ARG A 41 -12.52 1.23 1.82
C ARG A 41 -11.74 2.56 1.87
N LYS A 42 -12.48 3.67 1.88
CA LYS A 42 -11.93 5.03 1.87
C LYS A 42 -10.88 5.37 2.96
N THR A 43 -10.84 4.64 4.07
CA THR A 43 -9.94 4.92 5.19
C THR A 43 -8.62 4.15 5.15
N THR A 44 -8.54 3.07 4.36
CA THR A 44 -7.33 2.24 4.27
C THR A 44 -6.26 2.95 3.46
N THR A 45 -5.02 2.92 3.95
CA THR A 45 -3.84 3.33 3.16
C THR A 45 -3.32 2.09 2.44
N ILE A 46 -3.10 2.21 1.13
CA ILE A 46 -2.68 1.12 0.26
C ILE A 46 -1.36 1.51 -0.38
N ILE A 47 -0.35 0.67 -0.22
CA ILE A 47 0.97 0.85 -0.83
C ILE A 47 1.14 -0.22 -1.89
N ILE A 48 1.37 0.19 -3.13
CA ILE A 48 1.53 -0.70 -4.27
C ILE A 48 2.93 -0.56 -4.85
N HIS A 49 3.71 -1.63 -4.77
CA HIS A 49 5.00 -1.73 -5.45
C HIS A 49 4.80 -2.29 -6.86
N ILE A 50 5.03 -1.44 -7.86
CA ILE A 50 5.14 -1.87 -9.26
C ILE A 50 6.59 -2.27 -9.50
N TYR A 51 6.81 -3.50 -9.93
CA TYR A 51 8.14 -4.11 -10.01
C TYR A 51 8.29 -4.96 -11.28
N GLU A 52 9.49 -5.43 -11.56
CA GLU A 52 9.70 -6.52 -12.52
C GLU A 52 10.89 -7.36 -12.06
N ASP A 53 10.91 -8.64 -12.44
CA ASP A 53 12.02 -9.52 -12.09
C ASP A 53 13.32 -9.02 -12.73
N ASN A 54 14.45 -9.25 -12.06
CA ASN A 54 15.80 -8.83 -12.51
C ASN A 54 16.01 -7.31 -12.63
N ILE A 55 15.09 -6.48 -12.17
CA ILE A 55 15.32 -5.04 -11.99
C ILE A 55 15.96 -4.78 -10.63
N LYS A 56 17.11 -4.12 -10.65
CA LYS A 56 17.89 -3.80 -9.44
C LYS A 56 17.02 -3.07 -8.41
N GLY A 57 17.01 -3.58 -7.18
CA GLY A 57 16.29 -2.98 -6.06
C GLY A 57 14.87 -3.50 -5.83
N CYS A 58 14.23 -4.15 -6.81
CA CYS A 58 12.89 -4.71 -6.63
C CYS A 58 12.86 -5.77 -5.51
N ASP A 59 13.83 -6.70 -5.48
CA ASP A 59 13.89 -7.75 -4.46
C ASP A 59 14.15 -7.20 -3.05
N LEU A 60 14.97 -6.15 -2.97
CA LEU A 60 15.25 -5.47 -1.70
C LEU A 60 13.99 -4.77 -1.19
N LEU A 61 13.30 -4.02 -2.06
CA LEU A 61 12.06 -3.33 -1.70
C LEU A 61 10.96 -4.33 -1.33
N ASN A 62 10.82 -5.45 -2.05
CA ASN A 62 9.89 -6.54 -1.69
C ASN A 62 10.16 -7.09 -0.28
N SER A 63 11.43 -7.32 0.06
CA SER A 63 11.82 -7.78 1.40
C SER A 63 11.46 -6.75 2.47
N SER A 64 11.78 -5.47 2.24
CA SER A 64 11.44 -4.38 3.17
C SER A 64 9.94 -4.23 3.36
N LEU A 65 9.14 -4.27 2.28
CA LEU A 65 7.69 -4.16 2.35
C LEU A 65 7.06 -5.37 3.04
N THR A 66 7.65 -6.56 2.90
CA THR A 66 7.21 -7.76 3.62
C THR A 66 7.37 -7.57 5.14
N SER A 67 8.49 -7.02 5.60
CA SER A 67 8.69 -6.69 7.02
C SER A 67 7.72 -5.59 7.49
N LEU A 68 7.56 -4.52 6.71
CA LEU A 68 6.66 -3.41 7.04
C LEU A 68 5.19 -3.85 7.09
N ALA A 69 4.78 -4.81 6.26
CA ALA A 69 3.40 -5.30 6.28
C ALA A 69 3.03 -5.95 7.61
N VAL A 70 3.98 -6.64 8.25
CA VAL A 70 3.80 -7.23 9.59
C VAL A 70 3.75 -6.15 10.67
N GLU A 71 4.60 -5.13 10.58
CA GLU A 71 4.69 -4.04 11.56
C GLU A 71 3.48 -3.09 11.49
N TYR A 72 2.94 -2.85 10.29
CA TYR A 72 1.84 -1.93 10.02
C TYR A 72 0.63 -2.65 9.43
N PRO A 73 -0.05 -3.52 10.20
CA PRO A 73 -1.14 -4.34 9.67
C PRO A 73 -2.37 -3.54 9.22
N MET A 74 -2.49 -2.27 9.63
CA MET A 74 -3.56 -1.37 9.17
C MET A 74 -3.34 -0.83 7.74
N VAL A 75 -2.13 -0.97 7.21
CA VAL A 75 -1.77 -0.59 5.83
C VAL A 75 -1.84 -1.84 4.97
N ARG A 76 -2.43 -1.72 3.78
CA ARG A 76 -2.43 -2.81 2.81
C ARG A 76 -1.21 -2.68 1.92
N PHE A 77 -0.34 -3.68 1.95
CA PHE A 77 0.82 -3.76 1.06
C PHE A 77 0.52 -4.71 -0.09
N CYS A 78 0.74 -4.22 -1.30
CA CYS A 78 0.58 -4.97 -2.53
C CYS A 78 1.81 -4.82 -3.41
N LYS A 79 2.05 -5.80 -4.26
CA LYS A 79 3.00 -5.73 -5.36
C LYS A 79 2.36 -6.25 -6.64
N ILE A 80 2.82 -5.71 -7.77
CA ILE A 80 2.36 -6.12 -9.09
C ILE A 80 3.51 -5.99 -10.08
N LYS A 81 3.64 -6.98 -10.97
CA LYS A 81 4.58 -6.86 -12.08
C LYS A 81 4.14 -5.76 -13.04
N ALA A 82 5.08 -4.94 -13.54
CA ALA A 82 4.83 -3.90 -14.53
C ALA A 82 4.09 -4.47 -15.75
N SER A 83 4.51 -5.66 -16.22
CA SER A 83 3.86 -6.43 -17.29
C SER A 83 2.41 -6.84 -17.01
N LYS A 84 1.97 -6.84 -15.74
CA LYS A 84 0.59 -7.21 -15.31
C LYS A 84 -0.31 -6.01 -15.03
N THR A 85 0.23 -4.79 -15.06
CA THR A 85 -0.54 -3.55 -14.80
C THR A 85 -1.54 -3.21 -15.91
N GLY A 86 -1.29 -3.67 -17.14
CA GLY A 86 -2.00 -3.19 -18.34
C GLY A 86 -1.48 -1.85 -18.88
N ALA A 87 -0.43 -1.30 -18.27
CA ALA A 87 0.22 -0.03 -18.65
C ALA A 87 1.75 -0.20 -18.73
N GLY A 88 2.21 -1.33 -19.31
CA GLY A 88 3.63 -1.69 -19.35
C GLY A 88 4.51 -0.68 -20.10
N ASP A 89 3.94 0.07 -21.03
CA ASP A 89 4.58 1.19 -21.73
C ASP A 89 4.89 2.38 -20.80
N ARG A 90 4.10 2.57 -19.74
CA ARG A 90 4.29 3.62 -18.73
C ARG A 90 5.24 3.22 -17.61
N PHE A 91 5.43 1.92 -17.41
CA PHE A 91 6.30 1.34 -16.37
C PHE A 91 7.47 0.60 -17.00
N SER A 92 8.31 1.33 -17.74
CA SER A 92 9.56 0.81 -18.29
C SER A 92 10.57 0.50 -17.17
N SER A 93 11.64 -0.23 -17.50
CA SER A 93 12.72 -0.54 -16.56
C SER A 93 13.33 0.68 -15.88
N ASP A 94 13.32 1.84 -16.55
CA ASP A 94 13.98 3.06 -16.08
C ASP A 94 13.23 3.74 -14.93
N VAL A 95 11.93 3.45 -14.77
CA VAL A 95 11.10 3.99 -13.68
C VAL A 95 10.87 2.96 -12.56
N LEU A 96 11.35 1.73 -12.75
CA LEU A 96 11.22 0.66 -11.75
C LEU A 96 12.44 0.64 -10.80
N PRO A 97 12.24 0.29 -9.52
CA PRO A 97 10.96 0.03 -8.87
C PRO A 97 10.13 1.30 -8.67
N THR A 98 8.81 1.23 -8.89
CA THR A 98 7.88 2.33 -8.58
C THR A 98 7.04 1.98 -7.35
N LEU A 99 6.82 2.94 -6.46
CA LEU A 99 5.95 2.79 -5.29
C LEU A 99 4.82 3.81 -5.38
N LEU A 100 3.57 3.34 -5.37
CA LEU A 100 2.38 4.19 -5.37
C LEU A 100 1.69 4.10 -4.02
N VAL A 101 1.19 5.23 -3.52
CA VAL A 101 0.45 5.31 -2.26
C VAL A 101 -0.95 5.83 -2.51
N TYR A 102 -1.95 5.02 -2.20
CA TYR A 102 -3.36 5.37 -2.31
C TYR A 102 -4.02 5.52 -0.94
N ARG A 103 -4.97 6.45 -0.86
CA ARG A 103 -5.88 6.58 0.28
C ARG A 103 -7.18 7.18 -0.20
N GLY A 104 -8.32 6.60 0.18
CA GLY A 104 -9.61 7.15 -0.24
C GLY A 104 -9.96 6.93 -1.70
N GLY A 105 -9.25 6.04 -2.41
CA GLY A 105 -9.31 5.91 -3.87
C GLY A 105 -8.47 6.93 -4.63
N GLU A 106 -7.81 7.86 -3.93
CA GLU A 106 -6.96 8.89 -4.53
C GLU A 106 -5.48 8.51 -4.40
N LEU A 107 -4.71 8.85 -5.44
CA LEU A 107 -3.26 8.76 -5.41
C LEU A 107 -2.71 9.90 -4.55
N VAL A 108 -1.95 9.56 -3.51
CA VAL A 108 -1.35 10.51 -2.58
C VAL A 108 0.09 10.82 -2.99
N SER A 109 0.84 9.81 -3.43
CA SER A 109 2.24 9.91 -3.85
C SER A 109 2.63 8.77 -4.78
#